data_AF-C8W2U5-F1
#
_entry.id   AF-C8W2U5-F1
#
_cell.length_a   1.000
_cell.length_b   1.000
_cell.length_c   1.000
_cell.angle_alpha   90.00
_cell.angle_beta   90.00
_cell.angle_gamma   90.00
#
_symmetry.space_group_name_H-M   'P 1'
#
loop_
_entity.id
_entity.type
_entity.pdbx_description
1 polymer ?
#
loop_
_entity_poly.entity_id
_entity_poly.type
_entity_poly.pdbx_seq_one_letter_code
_entity_poly.pdbx_strand_id
1 'polypeptide(L)'
;MNIQCTWRLATESSIMVASGDFYLTRTGISDDDDFVWDKLGENRFDEKVNEFKKRLKTNIIVTEISADIFGGLKMCLDSGISLELFPDDSMEDEFWRFIVFEGKNKHFVVFE
;
A
#
# COMPACT_ATOMS: atom_id res chain seq x y z
N MET A 1 -5.28 -1.14 9.69
CA MET A 1 -5.62 -1.75 8.39
C MET A 1 -4.53 -2.76 8.07
N ASN A 2 -4.89 -3.95 7.63
CA ASN A 2 -3.93 -4.96 7.16
C ASN A 2 -4.18 -5.18 5.67
N ILE A 3 -3.14 -5.17 4.86
CA ILE A 3 -3.18 -5.28 3.40
C ILE A 3 -2.33 -6.48 3.02
N GLN A 4 -2.92 -7.44 2.32
CA GLN A 4 -2.28 -8.68 1.88
C GLN A 4 -2.44 -8.90 0.36
N CYS A 5 -2.80 -7.85 -0.38
CA CYS A 5 -2.83 -7.81 -1.83
C CYS A 5 -1.90 -6.73 -2.36
N THR A 6 -1.77 -6.66 -3.68
CA THR A 6 -1.05 -5.57 -4.33
C THR A 6 -1.69 -4.22 -4.04
N TRP A 7 -0.83 -3.24 -3.76
CA TRP A 7 -1.25 -1.89 -3.40
C TRP A 7 -0.27 -0.85 -3.92
N ARG A 8 -0.77 0.39 -4.05
CA ARG A 8 0.06 1.56 -4.39
C ARG A 8 -0.44 2.83 -3.73
N LEU A 9 0.52 3.73 -3.48
CA LEU A 9 0.29 5.14 -3.21
C LEU A 9 0.58 5.92 -4.48
N ALA A 10 -0.40 6.66 -4.98
CA ALA A 10 -0.32 7.35 -6.27
C ALA A 10 -0.78 8.80 -6.18
N THR A 11 -0.26 9.64 -7.07
CA THR A 11 -0.88 10.93 -7.44
C THR A 11 -1.72 10.73 -8.70
N GLU A 12 -2.37 11.79 -9.19
CA GLU A 12 -3.08 11.77 -10.48
C GLU A 12 -2.20 11.34 -11.66
N SER A 13 -0.87 11.51 -11.57
CA SER A 13 0.05 11.34 -12.70
C SER A 13 1.17 10.32 -12.48
N SER A 14 1.34 9.78 -11.28
CA SER A 14 2.49 8.91 -10.98
C SER A 14 2.24 7.96 -9.80
N ILE A 15 2.89 6.80 -9.84
CA ILE A 15 3.01 5.91 -8.67
C ILE A 15 4.19 6.40 -7.82
N MET A 16 3.94 6.62 -6.53
CA MET A 16 4.95 7.09 -5.58
C MET A 16 5.63 5.93 -4.86
N VAL A 17 4.84 4.97 -4.39
CA VAL A 17 5.27 3.77 -3.65
C VAL A 17 4.30 2.65 -4.00
N ALA A 18 4.77 1.43 -4.20
CA ALA A 18 3.93 0.26 -4.43
C ALA A 18 4.44 -0.98 -3.68
N SER A 19 3.56 -1.98 -3.49
CA SER A 19 3.94 -3.28 -2.91
C SER A 19 5.09 -3.96 -3.67
N GLY A 20 5.16 -3.78 -4.99
CA GLY A 20 6.26 -4.31 -5.79
C GLY A 20 7.65 -3.75 -5.43
N ASP A 21 7.71 -2.56 -4.79
CA ASP A 21 8.99 -1.95 -4.39
C ASP A 21 9.72 -2.75 -3.30
N PHE A 22 9.04 -3.69 -2.61
CA PHE A 22 9.72 -4.61 -1.68
C PHE A 22 10.75 -5.50 -2.38
N TYR A 23 10.49 -5.87 -3.63
CA TYR A 23 11.28 -6.86 -4.36
C TYR A 23 12.30 -6.23 -5.32
N LEU A 24 12.49 -4.91 -5.23
CA LEU A 24 13.46 -4.16 -6.03
C LEU A 24 14.57 -3.64 -5.13
N THR A 25 15.80 -3.67 -5.61
CA THR A 25 16.92 -3.02 -4.94
C THR A 25 16.71 -1.50 -4.87
N ARG A 26 17.13 -0.87 -3.77
CA ARG A 26 17.15 0.59 -3.69
C ARG A 26 18.14 1.19 -4.69
N THR A 27 17.95 2.47 -5.01
CA THR A 27 18.83 3.21 -5.92
C THR A 27 20.30 3.13 -5.47
N GLY A 28 21.19 2.74 -6.40
CA GLY A 28 22.63 2.69 -6.16
C GLY A 28 23.15 1.37 -5.59
N ILE A 29 22.29 0.37 -5.39
CA ILE A 29 22.67 -1.03 -5.18
C ILE A 29 22.49 -1.78 -6.52
N SER A 30 23.44 -2.63 -6.90
CA SER A 30 23.26 -3.54 -8.04
C SER A 30 22.32 -4.67 -7.65
N ASP A 31 21.50 -5.15 -8.59
CA ASP A 31 20.84 -6.44 -8.44
C ASP A 31 21.92 -7.53 -8.42
N ASP A 32 22.49 -7.78 -7.25
CA ASP A 32 23.40 -8.89 -6.97
C ASP A 32 22.62 -10.05 -6.36
N ASP A 33 23.23 -11.24 -6.39
CA ASP A 33 22.64 -12.45 -5.82
C ASP A 33 22.47 -12.37 -4.28
N ASP A 34 22.96 -11.31 -3.63
CA ASP A 34 22.89 -11.09 -2.19
C ASP A 34 21.71 -10.20 -1.76
N PHE A 35 20.86 -9.75 -2.69
CA PHE A 35 19.69 -8.93 -2.34
C PHE A 35 18.69 -9.70 -1.46
N VAL A 36 18.49 -9.21 -0.22
CA VAL A 36 17.49 -9.73 0.72
C VAL A 36 16.36 -8.71 0.87
N TRP A 37 15.25 -8.96 0.18
CA TRP A 37 14.09 -8.05 0.15
C TRP A 37 13.51 -7.72 1.54
N ASP A 38 13.62 -8.64 2.51
CA ASP A 38 13.11 -8.48 3.88
C ASP A 38 14.13 -7.83 4.84
N LYS A 39 15.27 -7.35 4.32
CA LYS A 39 16.26 -6.61 5.11
C LYS A 39 16.00 -5.12 5.02
N LEU A 40 15.70 -4.52 6.19
CA LEU A 40 15.43 -3.10 6.30
C LEU A 40 16.56 -2.25 5.72
N GLY A 41 16.20 -1.35 4.82
CA GLY A 41 17.06 -0.38 4.17
C GLY A 41 17.68 -0.86 2.87
N GLU A 42 17.40 -2.07 2.39
CA GLU A 42 17.96 -2.60 1.14
C GLU A 42 17.01 -2.51 -0.04
N ASN A 43 15.69 -2.56 0.21
CA ASN A 43 14.70 -2.51 -0.85
C ASN A 43 14.30 -1.06 -1.21
N ARG A 44 13.72 -0.92 -2.40
CA ARG A 44 13.24 0.34 -2.96
C ARG A 44 12.08 0.93 -2.14
N PHE A 45 11.28 0.08 -1.48
CA PHE A 45 10.21 0.55 -0.60
C PHE A 45 10.77 1.40 0.55
N ASP A 46 11.86 0.96 1.19
CA ASP A 46 12.48 1.67 2.30
C ASP A 46 13.00 3.05 1.89
N GLU A 47 13.51 3.17 0.67
CA GLU A 47 13.88 4.46 0.08
C GLU A 47 12.64 5.33 -0.14
N LYS A 48 11.63 4.79 -0.83
CA LYS A 48 10.45 5.54 -1.29
C LYS A 48 9.52 5.96 -0.17
N VAL A 49 9.32 5.12 0.84
CA VAL A 49 8.45 5.41 1.97
C VAL A 49 8.98 6.60 2.79
N ASN A 50 10.31 6.79 2.84
CA ASN A 50 10.91 7.93 3.52
C ASN A 50 10.69 9.23 2.75
N GLU A 51 10.72 9.20 1.40
CA GLU A 51 10.33 10.35 0.57
C GLU A 51 8.85 10.68 0.74
N PHE A 52 8.00 9.66 0.78
CA PHE A 52 6.56 9.80 0.99
C PHE A 52 6.22 10.42 2.36
N LYS A 53 6.83 9.93 3.45
CA LYS A 53 6.61 10.46 4.80
C LYS A 53 6.90 11.96 4.90
N LYS A 54 7.90 12.47 4.16
CA LYS A 54 8.22 13.91 4.12
C LYS A 54 7.13 14.76 3.47
N ARG A 55 6.30 14.16 2.61
CA ARG A 55 5.20 14.86 1.89
C ARG A 55 3.88 14.81 2.65
N LEU A 56 3.73 13.90 3.61
CA LEU A 56 2.51 13.77 4.39
C LEU A 56 2.42 14.85 5.48
N LYS A 57 1.22 15.43 5.61
CA LYS A 57 0.86 16.24 6.78
C LYS A 57 0.58 15.30 7.96
N THR A 58 0.70 15.82 9.17
CA THR A 58 0.38 15.07 10.41
C THR A 58 -1.09 14.66 10.50
N ASN A 59 -1.99 15.39 9.85
CA ASN A 59 -3.41 15.08 9.77
C ASN A 59 -3.79 14.82 8.32
N ILE A 60 -3.90 13.54 7.96
CA ILE A 60 -4.37 13.09 6.65
C ILE A 60 -5.88 12.91 6.72
N ILE A 61 -6.63 13.51 5.80
CA ILE A 61 -8.08 13.35 5.72
C ILE A 61 -8.40 12.51 4.49
N VAL A 62 -9.24 11.49 4.67
CA VAL A 62 -9.83 10.74 3.57
C VAL A 62 -10.98 11.56 3.00
N THR A 63 -10.91 11.91 1.72
CA THR A 63 -11.93 12.70 1.01
C THR A 63 -12.92 11.83 0.25
N GLU A 64 -12.50 10.65 -0.19
CA GLU A 64 -13.33 9.72 -0.96
C GLU A 64 -12.87 8.28 -0.73
N ILE A 65 -13.84 7.35 -0.74
CA ILE A 65 -13.60 5.92 -0.74
C ILE A 65 -14.48 5.29 -1.81
N SER A 66 -13.89 4.44 -2.65
CA SER A 66 -14.61 3.56 -3.57
C SER A 66 -14.02 2.16 -3.49
N ALA A 67 -14.87 1.15 -3.66
CA ALA A 67 -14.47 -0.25 -3.71
C ALA A 67 -15.16 -0.92 -4.89
N ASP A 68 -14.52 -1.93 -5.47
CA ASP A 68 -15.11 -2.75 -6.52
C ASP A 68 -15.61 -4.10 -5.98
N ILE A 69 -16.13 -4.93 -6.87
CA ILE A 69 -16.69 -6.25 -6.54
C ILE A 69 -15.62 -7.35 -6.41
N PHE A 70 -14.38 -7.06 -6.79
CA PHE A 70 -13.24 -7.99 -6.79
C PHE A 70 -12.33 -7.74 -5.59
N GLY A 71 -12.74 -6.91 -4.63
CA GLY A 71 -11.93 -6.57 -3.46
C GLY A 71 -10.94 -5.42 -3.67
N GLY A 72 -10.97 -4.72 -4.80
CA GLY A 72 -10.25 -3.48 -4.99
C GLY A 72 -10.80 -2.35 -4.11
N LEU A 73 -9.92 -1.46 -3.66
CA LEU A 73 -10.23 -0.30 -2.84
C LEU A 73 -9.42 0.90 -3.31
N LYS A 74 -10.07 2.04 -3.51
CA LYS A 74 -9.41 3.33 -3.68
C LYS A 74 -9.84 4.29 -2.59
N MET A 75 -8.85 4.87 -1.91
CA MET A 75 -9.03 5.88 -0.88
C MET A 75 -8.28 7.15 -1.29
N CYS A 76 -9.02 8.22 -1.57
CA CYS A 76 -8.44 9.52 -1.91
C CYS A 76 -8.18 10.33 -0.64
N LEU A 77 -7.03 10.99 -0.57
CA LEU A 77 -6.61 11.83 0.53
C LEU A 77 -6.70 13.30 0.13
N ASP A 78 -6.89 14.19 1.10
CA ASP A 78 -6.91 15.65 0.94
C ASP A 78 -5.60 16.24 0.38
N SER A 79 -4.52 15.45 0.40
CA SER A 79 -3.23 15.78 -0.20
C SER A 79 -3.17 15.58 -1.73
N GLY A 80 -4.23 15.04 -2.36
CA GLY A 80 -4.22 14.63 -3.77
C GLY A 80 -3.51 13.29 -4.03
N ILE A 81 -3.24 12.54 -2.96
CA ILE A 81 -2.67 11.19 -3.01
C ILE A 81 -3.82 10.18 -2.84
N SER A 82 -3.76 9.06 -3.56
CA SER A 82 -4.64 7.90 -3.34
C SER A 82 -3.86 6.72 -2.78
N LEU A 83 -4.49 5.97 -1.86
CA LEU A 83 -4.16 4.58 -1.58
C LEU A 83 -5.07 3.69 -2.43
N GLU A 84 -4.47 2.82 -3.24
CA GLU A 84 -5.18 1.92 -4.13
C GLU A 84 -4.76 0.48 -3.82
N LEU A 85 -5.74 -0.38 -3.55
CA LEU A 85 -5.60 -1.82 -3.38
C LEU A 85 -6.27 -2.49 -4.57
N PHE A 86 -5.66 -3.54 -5.08
CA PHE A 86 -6.26 -4.37 -6.12
C PHE A 86 -5.68 -5.77 -6.02
N PRO A 87 -6.52 -6.79 -5.76
CA PRO A 87 -6.13 -8.18 -5.92
C PRO A 87 -5.57 -8.41 -7.33
N ASP A 88 -4.39 -9.02 -7.40
CA ASP A 88 -3.66 -9.28 -8.64
C ASP A 88 -3.40 -10.78 -8.88
N ASP A 89 -4.01 -11.63 -8.05
CA ASP A 89 -4.10 -13.06 -8.23
C ASP A 89 -5.56 -13.52 -8.23
N SER A 90 -5.78 -14.81 -8.45
CA SER A 90 -7.10 -15.44 -8.47
C SER A 90 -7.32 -16.38 -7.28
N MET A 91 -6.59 -16.17 -6.18
CA MET A 91 -6.74 -17.00 -4.98
C MET A 91 -7.93 -16.48 -4.16
N GLU A 92 -8.72 -17.38 -3.59
CA GLU A 92 -9.81 -17.04 -2.66
C GLU A 92 -9.24 -16.76 -1.25
N ASP A 93 -8.32 -15.79 -1.16
CA ASP A 93 -7.62 -15.40 0.08
C ASP A 93 -8.11 -14.04 0.62
N GLU A 94 -7.81 -13.75 1.89
CA GLU A 94 -8.11 -12.44 2.49
C GLU A 94 -7.16 -11.36 1.94
N PHE A 95 -7.67 -10.50 1.05
CA PHE A 95 -6.85 -9.46 0.41
C PHE A 95 -6.58 -8.25 1.31
N TRP A 96 -7.53 -7.86 2.16
CA TRP A 96 -7.33 -6.81 3.15
C TRP A 96 -8.45 -6.78 4.21
N ARG A 97 -8.13 -6.18 5.36
CA ARG A 97 -9.09 -5.90 6.43
C ARG A 97 -8.94 -4.53 7.05
N PHE A 98 -10.08 -3.91 7.33
CA PHE A 98 -10.14 -2.73 8.17
C PHE A 98 -10.20 -3.14 9.64
N ILE A 99 -9.13 -2.83 10.37
CA ILE A 99 -9.04 -3.07 11.81
C ILE A 99 -9.65 -1.86 12.51
N VAL A 100 -10.86 -2.01 13.04
CA VAL A 100 -11.45 -1.03 13.96
C VAL A 100 -10.84 -1.26 15.34
N PHE A 101 -10.02 -0.32 15.81
CA PHE A 101 -9.56 -0.31 17.20
C PHE A 101 -10.64 0.33 18.09
N GLU A 102 -10.96 -0.32 19.20
CA GLU A 102 -11.92 0.11 20.24
C GLU A 102 -13.42 0.20 19.85
N GLY A 103 -13.94 -0.79 19.11
CA GLY A 103 -15.38 -0.91 18.88
C GLY A 103 -15.88 -2.34 19.06
N LYS A 104 -17.08 -2.52 19.64
CA LYS A 104 -17.81 -3.82 19.66
C LYS A 104 -18.26 -4.29 18.25
N ASN A 105 -17.79 -3.64 17.19
CA ASN A 105 -18.20 -3.90 15.81
C ASN A 105 -17.28 -4.96 15.19
N LYS A 106 -17.86 -5.87 14.41
CA LYS A 106 -17.11 -6.86 13.63
C LYS A 106 -16.16 -6.14 12.67
N HIS A 107 -14.95 -6.69 12.50
CA HIS A 107 -14.01 -6.24 11.47
C HIS A 107 -14.67 -6.28 10.09
N PHE A 108 -14.48 -5.22 9.29
CA PHE A 108 -14.85 -5.25 7.88
C PHE A 108 -13.73 -5.94 7.11
N VAL A 109 -14.04 -7.12 6.56
CA VAL A 109 -13.12 -7.99 5.82
C VAL A 109 -13.73 -8.22 4.44
N VAL A 110 -12.91 -8.12 3.39
CA VAL A 110 -13.34 -8.41 2.03
C VAL A 110 -12.65 -9.70 1.57
N PHE A 111 -13.46 -10.65 1.14
CA PHE A 111 -13.07 -11.92 0.53
C PHE A 111 -13.63 -11.93 -0.90
N GLU A 112 -12.99 -12.67 -1.80
CA GLU A 112 -13.62 -13.14 -3.03
C GLU A 112 -14.12 -14.57 -2.85
#